data_AF-A0A661V443-F1
#
_entry.id   AF-A0A661V443-F1
#
_cell.length_a   1.000
_cell.length_b   1.000
_cell.length_c   1.000
_cell.angle_alpha   90.00
_cell.angle_beta   90.00
_cell.angle_gamma   90.00
#
_symmetry.space_group_name_H-M   'P 1'
#
loop_
_entity.id
_entity.type
_entity.pdbx_description
1 polymer ?
#
loop_
_entity_poly.entity_id
_entity_poly.type
_entity_poly.pdbx_seq_one_letter_code
_entity_poly.pdbx_strand_id
1 'polypeptide(L)'
;VERPSRRSQAGVAPGWSDARLGSPARPLYRPDVAEIAYYEFPVLVGSVVSGFVVISTGEHDFPIAHWDFSGDPPTRILEQNAHEEGQSAAKFYKLDVLDYAAEDAGGALAATLGTLPFKVTGMEMAWLDQPEQLSSVEWTPDDAGADDENPPDSGTLTQSGPVSSTLQLEAWDSWDELKTGYAETYEVFLEELHREAAEEWQVDTWAQQYGELLFPGETYPLATLCESPVITPSGEGVDYVSTDLVTAAGRPPVYRITALSGPAGAEFRLDVAIACPGGPNESFIFYIAQPRTVYLPLVMQGSGGGSSHVSLAATPSRQVRGATKAQDWAWYWAWAGTNDQRMYNQIPSGTSPNHTSCPSGCGATAWAMLFGWADYQAESSSWNYWQPRWGIYRENGGYGANVRAPKNMDSGVINMTWEIRNHVGTWCIFGSAPTLPWKMDEAADYLKGRTGTRLTTHYSSVGIKWSSLRKRARNSILYRKTPAVIGTGWLKHYPLAYGYQWWSRRVKKCFIFCWHTTEYNRQFWVNQGWGGSGNGWISAGTWFAGEIYP
;
A
#
# COMPACT_ATOMS: atom_id res chain seq x y z
N VAL A 1 1.74 -31.13 -11.34
CA VAL A 1 2.74 -30.76 -10.30
C VAL A 1 2.06 -29.77 -9.37
N GLU A 2 1.52 -30.30 -8.27
CA GLU A 2 0.63 -29.61 -7.30
C GLU A 2 1.27 -29.66 -5.90
N ARG A 3 1.19 -28.53 -5.17
CA ARG A 3 1.28 -28.34 -3.70
C ARG A 3 2.67 -28.43 -3.02
N PRO A 4 2.90 -27.68 -1.91
CA PRO A 4 1.96 -27.21 -0.87
C PRO A 4 1.78 -25.68 -0.82
N SER A 5 0.58 -25.11 -0.72
CA SER A 5 -0.30 -25.08 0.47
C SER A 5 0.42 -24.75 1.79
N ARG A 6 0.84 -23.49 1.94
CA ARG A 6 0.74 -22.77 3.21
C ARG A 6 -0.10 -21.52 3.00
N ARG A 7 -1.42 -21.71 2.85
CA ARG A 7 -2.38 -20.66 3.16
C ARG A 7 -2.53 -20.68 4.67
N SER A 8 -1.74 -19.88 5.38
CA SER A 8 -2.10 -19.54 6.75
C SER A 8 -3.39 -18.72 6.69
N GLN A 9 -4.42 -19.19 7.39
CA GLN A 9 -5.58 -18.39 7.76
C GLN A 9 -5.09 -17.20 8.58
N ALA A 10 -4.87 -16.05 7.93
CA ALA A 10 -4.56 -14.73 8.49
C ALA A 10 -4.38 -13.78 7.30
N GLY A 11 -5.47 -13.49 6.58
CA GLY A 11 -5.47 -12.63 5.41
C GLY A 11 -5.30 -11.18 5.82
N VAL A 12 -4.35 -10.47 5.22
CA VAL A 12 -4.10 -9.00 5.20
C VAL A 12 -4.00 -8.23 6.53
N ALA A 13 -4.69 -8.65 7.58
CA ALA A 13 -4.55 -8.21 8.97
C ALA A 13 -4.40 -9.43 9.91
N PRO A 14 -3.21 -10.07 9.96
CA PRO A 14 -2.97 -11.18 10.88
C PRO A 14 -3.27 -10.82 12.34
N GLY A 15 -4.02 -11.67 13.03
CA GLY A 15 -4.40 -11.47 14.44
C GLY A 15 -5.69 -10.68 14.64
N TRP A 16 -6.26 -10.09 13.59
CA TRP A 16 -7.52 -9.33 13.68
C TRP A 16 -8.79 -10.15 13.49
N SER A 17 -8.71 -11.49 13.51
CA SER A 17 -9.91 -12.35 13.48
C SER A 17 -10.90 -12.01 14.58
N ASP A 18 -10.36 -11.47 15.68
CA ASP A 18 -11.10 -11.16 16.89
C ASP A 18 -11.17 -9.67 17.25
N ALA A 19 -10.83 -8.82 16.28
CA ALA A 19 -10.72 -7.38 16.45
C ALA A 19 -12.07 -6.66 16.59
N ARG A 20 -12.04 -5.51 17.29
CA ARG A 20 -13.11 -4.50 17.33
C ARG A 20 -12.52 -3.10 17.34
N LEU A 21 -13.28 -2.11 16.88
CA LEU A 21 -12.92 -0.71 17.06
C LEU A 21 -12.99 -0.36 18.56
N GLY A 22 -11.93 0.23 19.07
CA GLY A 22 -11.82 0.75 20.42
C GLY A 22 -12.32 2.19 20.51
N SER A 23 -12.40 2.68 21.75
CA SER A 23 -12.78 4.05 22.07
C SER A 23 -11.74 4.69 23.00
N PRO A 24 -11.62 6.04 23.01
CA PRO A 24 -12.32 6.98 22.13
C PRO A 24 -11.76 6.99 20.70
N ALA A 25 -12.60 7.38 19.74
CA ALA A 25 -12.12 7.80 18.42
C ALA A 25 -11.42 9.16 18.56
N ARG A 26 -10.24 9.31 17.97
CA ARG A 26 -9.43 10.54 18.07
C ARG A 26 -9.60 11.39 16.81
N PRO A 27 -9.97 12.67 16.94
CA PRO A 27 -10.03 13.57 15.78
C PRO A 27 -8.63 13.94 15.31
N LEU A 28 -8.45 13.92 14.00
CA LEU A 28 -7.25 14.34 13.29
C LEU A 28 -7.63 15.43 12.29
N TYR A 29 -6.79 16.45 12.19
CA TYR A 29 -7.01 17.61 11.32
C TYR A 29 -6.05 17.59 10.14
N ARG A 30 -6.40 18.31 9.08
CA ARG A 30 -5.50 18.64 7.97
C ARG A 30 -5.62 20.14 7.69
N PRO A 31 -4.52 20.89 7.47
CA PRO A 31 -4.61 22.36 7.43
C PRO A 31 -5.53 22.94 6.34
N ASP A 32 -5.76 22.23 5.23
CA ASP A 32 -6.67 22.63 4.15
C ASP A 32 -8.14 22.23 4.38
N VAL A 33 -8.44 21.45 5.41
CA VAL A 33 -9.79 20.99 5.75
C VAL A 33 -10.28 21.77 6.98
N ALA A 34 -11.38 22.49 6.84
CA ALA A 34 -11.89 23.38 7.89
C ALA A 34 -12.36 22.64 9.15
N GLU A 35 -12.90 21.43 8.99
CA GLU A 35 -13.40 20.60 10.09
C GLU A 35 -12.43 19.45 10.42
N ILE A 36 -12.90 18.47 11.19
CA ILE A 36 -12.15 17.23 11.44
C ILE A 36 -11.97 16.52 10.10
N ALA A 37 -10.72 16.30 9.68
CA ALA A 37 -10.40 15.64 8.41
C ALA A 37 -10.44 14.11 8.55
N TYR A 38 -10.05 13.58 9.71
CA TYR A 38 -10.02 12.14 9.93
C TYR A 38 -10.43 11.77 11.35
N TYR A 39 -10.85 10.52 11.51
CA TYR A 39 -10.98 9.87 12.81
C TYR A 39 -10.04 8.67 12.87
N GLU A 40 -9.24 8.60 13.94
CA GLU A 40 -8.42 7.43 14.28
C GLU A 40 -9.14 6.57 15.32
N PHE A 41 -9.26 5.29 15.01
CA PHE A 41 -9.80 4.27 15.90
C PHE A 41 -8.70 3.29 16.28
N PRO A 42 -8.40 3.11 17.57
CA PRO A 42 -7.57 1.98 17.99
C PRO A 42 -8.32 0.69 17.66
N VAL A 43 -7.61 -0.35 17.24
CA VAL A 43 -8.20 -1.68 17.03
C VAL A 43 -7.80 -2.58 18.18
N LEU A 44 -8.80 -3.17 18.83
CA LEU A 44 -8.64 -3.98 20.02
C LEU A 44 -8.84 -5.46 19.71
N VAL A 45 -7.90 -6.30 20.12
CA VAL A 45 -8.11 -7.74 20.23
C VAL A 45 -8.24 -8.06 21.73
N GLY A 46 -9.46 -8.40 22.14
CA GLY A 46 -9.82 -8.42 23.56
C GLY A 46 -9.77 -7.02 24.17
N SER A 47 -8.82 -6.79 25.09
CA SER A 47 -8.56 -5.50 25.74
C SER A 47 -7.22 -4.87 25.30
N VAL A 48 -6.51 -5.51 24.37
CA VAL A 48 -5.16 -5.09 23.95
C VAL A 48 -5.26 -4.35 22.62
N VAL A 49 -4.65 -3.17 22.57
CA VAL A 49 -4.48 -2.44 21.29
C VAL A 49 -3.57 -3.26 20.40
N SER A 50 -4.07 -3.57 19.22
CA SER A 50 -3.44 -4.45 18.24
C SER A 50 -3.31 -3.73 16.90
N GLY A 51 -3.19 -2.40 16.88
CA GLY A 51 -3.16 -1.58 15.68
C GLY A 51 -4.26 -0.52 15.67
N PHE A 52 -4.54 0.05 14.49
CA PHE A 52 -5.44 1.19 14.34
C PHE A 52 -5.98 1.30 12.90
N VAL A 53 -7.05 2.09 12.76
CA VAL A 53 -7.61 2.50 11.46
C VAL A 53 -7.87 4.00 11.50
N VAL A 54 -7.41 4.73 10.48
CA VAL A 54 -7.72 6.13 10.23
C VAL A 54 -8.66 6.21 9.04
N ILE A 55 -9.84 6.78 9.26
CA ILE A 55 -10.86 7.00 8.22
C ILE A 55 -10.96 8.48 7.88
N SER A 56 -11.16 8.80 6.61
CA SER A 56 -11.41 10.18 6.17
C SER A 56 -12.87 10.57 6.33
N THR A 57 -13.12 11.84 6.65
CA THR A 57 -14.48 12.42 6.76
C THR A 57 -15.03 12.91 5.42
N GLY A 58 -14.26 12.88 4.34
CA GLY A 58 -14.73 13.28 3.01
C GLY A 58 -13.78 12.92 1.87
N GLU A 59 -14.08 13.41 0.66
CA GLU A 59 -13.37 13.01 -0.57
C GLU A 59 -11.91 13.50 -0.66
N HIS A 60 -11.48 14.29 0.31
CA HIS A 60 -10.16 14.90 0.38
C HIS A 60 -9.00 13.89 0.55
N ASP A 61 -9.31 12.62 0.85
CA ASP A 61 -8.41 11.47 0.96
C ASP A 61 -9.21 10.17 0.76
N PHE A 62 -8.56 9.01 0.76
CA PHE A 62 -9.22 7.70 0.68
C PHE A 62 -10.14 7.45 1.89
N PRO A 63 -11.26 6.71 1.73
CA PRO A 63 -12.15 6.38 2.85
C PRO A 63 -11.43 5.75 4.05
N ILE A 64 -10.48 4.85 3.78
CA ILE A 64 -9.49 4.35 4.75
C ILE A 64 -8.13 4.96 4.39
N ALA A 65 -7.77 6.05 5.06
CA ALA A 65 -6.60 6.85 4.73
C ALA A 65 -5.29 6.23 5.25
N HIS A 66 -5.32 5.49 6.35
CA HIS A 66 -4.16 4.80 6.91
C HIS A 66 -4.59 3.72 7.90
N TRP A 67 -3.94 2.55 7.92
CA TRP A 67 -4.19 1.53 8.93
C TRP A 67 -3.01 0.58 9.10
N ASP A 68 -2.93 -0.02 10.28
CA ASP A 68 -1.94 -1.02 10.64
C ASP A 68 -2.59 -2.08 11.54
N PHE A 69 -2.24 -3.35 11.32
CA PHE A 69 -2.69 -4.48 12.14
C PHE A 69 -1.83 -4.76 13.36
N SER A 70 -0.89 -3.86 13.65
CA SER A 70 0.02 -3.91 14.78
C SER A 70 0.40 -2.52 15.25
N GLY A 71 1.07 -2.44 16.39
CA GLY A 71 1.57 -1.17 16.92
C GLY A 71 0.52 -0.30 17.61
N ASP A 72 1.00 0.82 18.14
CA ASP A 72 0.17 1.84 18.76
C ASP A 72 -0.37 2.83 17.70
N PRO A 73 -1.57 3.41 17.92
CA PRO A 73 -2.11 4.45 17.06
C PRO A 73 -1.17 5.68 17.00
N PRO A 74 -0.98 6.32 15.84
CA PRO A 74 -0.19 7.54 15.69
C PRO A 74 -0.44 8.61 16.77
N THR A 75 -1.70 8.86 17.15
CA THR A 75 -1.98 9.86 18.20
C THR A 75 -1.40 9.49 19.56
N ARG A 76 -1.38 8.20 19.93
CA ARG A 76 -0.77 7.73 21.17
C ARG A 76 0.75 7.90 21.15
N ILE A 77 1.38 7.61 20.02
CA ILE A 77 2.83 7.80 19.84
C ILE A 77 3.17 9.29 19.98
N LEU A 78 2.38 10.18 19.38
CA LEU A 78 2.56 11.62 19.52
C LEU A 78 2.36 12.11 20.96
N GLU A 79 1.35 11.59 21.68
CA GLU A 79 1.16 11.88 23.10
C GLU A 79 2.38 11.47 23.93
N GLN A 80 2.95 10.29 23.65
CA GLN A 80 4.16 9.82 24.32
C GLN A 80 5.37 10.71 24.00
N ASN A 81 5.62 11.00 22.72
CA ASN A 81 6.74 11.84 22.30
C ASN A 81 6.65 13.24 22.93
N ALA A 82 5.46 13.86 22.92
CA ALA A 82 5.24 15.16 23.56
C ALA A 82 5.52 15.08 25.08
N HIS A 83 5.08 14.01 25.74
CA HIS A 83 5.31 13.80 27.16
C HIS A 83 6.79 13.65 27.51
N GLU A 84 7.54 12.90 26.70
CA GLU A 84 9.00 12.72 26.87
C GLU A 84 9.76 14.05 26.76
N GLU A 85 9.25 15.01 26.00
CA GLU A 85 9.78 16.38 25.89
C GLU A 85 9.22 17.34 26.96
N GLY A 86 8.42 16.85 27.91
CA GLY A 86 7.80 17.69 28.94
C GLY A 86 6.66 18.57 28.43
N GLN A 87 6.12 18.26 27.26
CA GLN A 87 4.99 18.93 26.63
C GLN A 87 3.70 18.11 26.79
N SER A 88 2.59 18.64 26.25
CA SER A 88 1.29 17.96 26.20
C SER A 88 0.70 18.08 24.81
N ALA A 89 0.19 16.97 24.27
CA ALA A 89 -0.52 16.96 22.99
C ALA A 89 -2.04 17.16 23.22
N ALA A 90 -2.62 18.13 22.52
CA ALA A 90 -4.03 18.49 22.61
C ALA A 90 -4.77 18.35 21.26
N LYS A 91 -4.11 18.63 20.14
CA LYS A 91 -4.70 18.56 18.80
C LYS A 91 -3.74 17.85 17.83
N PHE A 92 -4.27 16.96 16.99
CA PHE A 92 -3.46 16.08 16.16
C PHE A 92 -3.72 16.34 14.68
N TYR A 93 -2.67 16.30 13.87
CA TYR A 93 -2.73 16.55 12.43
C TYR A 93 -2.18 15.35 11.67
N LYS A 94 -2.86 15.00 10.58
CA LYS A 94 -2.35 14.08 9.56
C LYS A 94 -1.93 14.93 8.36
N LEU A 95 -0.63 15.01 8.08
CA LEU A 95 -0.06 15.89 7.05
C LEU A 95 0.30 15.14 5.76
N ASP A 96 0.52 13.84 5.85
CA ASP A 96 0.75 12.92 4.73
C ASP A 96 0.41 11.49 5.18
N VAL A 97 0.67 10.47 4.36
CA VAL A 97 0.37 9.06 4.62
C VAL A 97 1.03 8.56 5.92
N LEU A 98 2.20 9.09 6.29
CA LEU A 98 2.98 8.67 7.46
C LEU A 98 3.51 9.82 8.31
N ASP A 99 3.13 11.06 8.00
CA ASP A 99 3.56 12.24 8.74
C ASP A 99 2.40 12.78 9.58
N TYR A 100 2.65 12.87 10.89
CA TYR A 100 1.70 13.39 11.86
C TYR A 100 2.36 14.44 12.75
N ALA A 101 1.56 15.37 13.23
CA ALA A 101 1.99 16.39 14.19
C ALA A 101 0.99 16.51 15.33
N ALA A 102 1.47 16.88 16.51
CA ALA A 102 0.64 17.27 17.63
C ALA A 102 0.89 18.73 17.99
N GLU A 103 -0.18 19.46 18.27
CA GLU A 103 -0.17 20.76 18.91
C GLU A 103 -0.51 20.63 20.38
N ASP A 104 0.08 21.49 21.21
CA ASP A 104 -0.37 21.71 22.58
C ASP A 104 -1.65 22.55 22.64
N ALA A 105 -2.15 22.81 23.86
CA ALA A 105 -3.34 23.63 24.07
C ALA A 105 -3.16 25.11 23.67
N GLY A 106 -1.91 25.58 23.54
CA GLY A 106 -1.55 26.91 23.07
C GLY A 106 -1.41 27.02 21.54
N GLY A 107 -1.49 25.91 20.81
CA GLY A 107 -1.31 25.85 19.36
C GLY A 107 0.16 25.72 18.91
N ALA A 108 1.09 25.53 19.85
CA ALA A 108 2.49 25.29 19.53
C ALA A 108 2.73 23.82 19.16
N LEU A 109 3.69 23.56 18.28
CA LEU A 109 4.07 22.20 17.89
C LEU A 109 4.68 21.46 19.09
N ALA A 110 4.04 20.38 19.51
CA ALA A 110 4.40 19.58 20.68
C ALA A 110 5.15 18.29 20.36
N ALA A 111 4.85 17.66 19.23
CA ALA A 111 5.54 16.47 18.76
C ALA A 111 5.30 16.23 17.27
N THR A 112 6.18 15.45 16.64
CA THR A 112 5.97 14.92 15.29
C THR A 112 6.19 13.41 15.27
N LEU A 113 5.52 12.76 14.31
CA LEU A 113 5.80 11.40 13.87
C LEU A 113 6.10 11.49 12.38
N GLY A 114 7.30 11.09 11.98
CA GLY A 114 7.83 11.45 10.65
C GLY A 114 8.42 12.86 10.63
N THR A 115 8.59 13.41 9.43
CA THR A 115 9.20 14.73 9.19
C THR A 115 8.14 15.71 8.74
N LEU A 116 8.23 16.97 9.20
CA LEU A 116 7.33 18.00 8.67
C LEU A 116 7.53 18.15 7.15
N PRO A 117 6.44 18.32 6.38
CA PRO A 117 6.53 18.58 4.95
C PRO A 117 7.42 19.79 4.65
N PHE A 118 8.23 19.73 3.60
CA PHE A 118 8.90 20.92 3.07
C PHE A 118 7.90 21.92 2.48
N LYS A 119 8.30 23.17 2.31
CA LYS A 119 7.58 24.10 1.45
C LYS A 119 8.01 23.82 0.01
N VAL A 120 7.07 23.48 -0.87
CA VAL A 120 7.32 23.10 -2.25
C VAL A 120 6.80 24.17 -3.19
N THR A 121 7.65 24.79 -3.99
CA THR A 121 7.25 25.83 -4.94
C THR A 121 7.51 25.40 -6.38
N GLY A 122 6.76 25.98 -7.32
CA GLY A 122 6.88 25.69 -8.76
C GLY A 122 6.02 24.53 -9.26
N MET A 123 5.04 24.07 -8.46
CA MET A 123 4.05 23.10 -8.93
C MET A 123 3.04 23.72 -9.89
N GLU A 124 2.61 22.95 -10.88
CA GLU A 124 1.59 23.41 -11.84
C GLU A 124 0.46 22.39 -11.95
N MET A 125 -0.79 22.86 -11.79
CA MET A 125 -1.99 21.99 -11.89
C MET A 125 -2.09 21.24 -13.23
N ALA A 126 -1.56 21.81 -14.30
CA ALA A 126 -1.59 21.20 -15.63
C ALA A 126 -0.86 19.85 -15.70
N TRP A 127 0.05 19.55 -14.75
CA TRP A 127 0.77 18.27 -14.73
C TRP A 127 -0.14 17.06 -14.53
N LEU A 128 -1.27 17.23 -13.84
CA LEU A 128 -2.22 16.13 -13.59
C LEU A 128 -2.99 15.70 -14.85
N ASP A 129 -3.02 16.54 -15.87
CA ASP A 129 -3.73 16.29 -17.13
C ASP A 129 -2.78 15.99 -18.30
N GLN A 130 -1.46 16.09 -18.07
CA GLN A 130 -0.46 15.79 -19.08
C GLN A 130 -0.23 14.28 -19.24
N PRO A 131 0.23 13.83 -20.43
CA PRO A 131 0.69 12.46 -20.59
C PRO A 131 1.81 12.13 -19.60
N GLU A 132 1.84 10.87 -19.17
CA GLU A 132 2.87 10.34 -18.29
C GLU A 132 4.29 10.63 -18.82
N GLN A 133 5.06 11.42 -18.07
CA GLN A 133 6.48 11.69 -18.33
C GLN A 133 7.32 11.02 -17.24
N LEU A 134 7.75 9.79 -17.50
CA LEU A 134 8.63 9.07 -16.60
C LEU A 134 10.07 9.09 -17.06
N SER A 135 10.94 9.03 -16.07
CA SER A 135 12.32 8.63 -16.23
C SER A 135 12.51 7.17 -15.93
N SER A 136 13.48 6.58 -16.62
CA SER A 136 13.87 5.19 -16.48
C SER A 136 15.38 5.13 -16.52
N VAL A 137 15.97 4.53 -15.49
CA VAL A 137 17.40 4.24 -15.42
C VAL A 137 17.59 2.74 -15.18
N GLU A 138 18.45 2.12 -15.96
CA GLU A 138 18.85 0.72 -15.78
C GLU A 138 20.38 0.64 -15.75
N TRP A 139 20.91 0.14 -14.64
CA TRP A 139 22.31 -0.25 -14.53
C TRP A 139 22.43 -1.75 -14.78
N THR A 140 23.27 -2.12 -15.75
CA THR A 140 23.58 -3.50 -16.10
C THR A 140 25.09 -3.74 -15.93
N PRO A 141 25.53 -4.73 -15.12
CA PRO A 141 26.95 -5.07 -15.03
C PRO A 141 27.49 -5.56 -16.37
N ASP A 142 28.76 -5.26 -16.65
CA ASP A 142 29.39 -5.58 -17.95
C ASP A 142 29.52 -7.10 -18.18
N ASP A 143 29.74 -7.85 -17.11
CA ASP A 143 29.65 -9.31 -17.08
C ASP A 143 29.05 -9.77 -15.74
N ALA A 144 27.77 -10.16 -15.75
CA ALA A 144 27.11 -10.63 -14.53
C ALA A 144 27.64 -12.00 -14.05
N GLY A 145 28.41 -12.72 -14.87
CA GLY A 145 28.85 -14.08 -14.56
C GLY A 145 27.68 -15.06 -14.30
N ALA A 146 28.03 -16.27 -13.88
CA ALA A 146 27.05 -17.26 -13.40
C ALA A 146 26.72 -17.09 -11.91
N ASP A 147 27.65 -16.52 -11.15
CA ASP A 147 27.60 -16.27 -9.71
C ASP A 147 28.53 -15.10 -9.35
N ASP A 148 28.60 -14.79 -8.05
CA ASP A 148 29.38 -13.68 -7.50
C ASP A 148 30.75 -14.10 -6.93
N GLU A 149 31.32 -15.22 -7.38
CA GLU A 149 32.70 -15.59 -7.02
C GLU A 149 33.72 -14.58 -7.60
N ASN A 150 33.43 -14.05 -8.79
CA ASN A 150 34.21 -13.00 -9.46
C ASN A 150 33.28 -11.86 -9.89
N PRO A 151 32.78 -11.03 -8.95
CA PRO A 151 31.77 -10.04 -9.25
C PRO A 151 32.32 -8.92 -10.15
N PRO A 152 31.50 -8.32 -11.02
CA PRO A 152 31.92 -7.26 -11.92
C PRO A 152 32.18 -5.94 -11.17
N ASP A 153 33.31 -5.28 -11.47
CA ASP A 153 33.67 -3.97 -10.91
C ASP A 153 33.08 -2.79 -11.70
N SER A 154 32.43 -3.05 -12.85
CA SER A 154 31.87 -2.04 -13.74
C SER A 154 30.54 -2.48 -14.38
N GLY A 155 29.85 -1.51 -14.97
CA GLY A 155 28.59 -1.72 -15.66
C GLY A 155 28.17 -0.50 -16.47
N THR A 156 27.18 -0.70 -17.30
CA THR A 156 26.62 0.31 -18.20
C THR A 156 25.29 0.83 -17.68
N LEU A 157 25.12 2.16 -17.70
CA LEU A 157 23.88 2.84 -17.33
C LEU A 157 23.12 3.30 -18.58
N THR A 158 21.87 2.87 -18.69
CA THR A 158 20.94 3.31 -19.74
C THR A 158 19.87 4.19 -19.11
N GLN A 159 19.69 5.39 -19.64
CA GLN A 159 18.77 6.39 -19.09
C GLN A 159 17.87 7.00 -20.16
N SER A 160 16.62 7.25 -19.79
CA SER A 160 15.65 8.02 -20.58
C SER A 160 14.73 8.85 -19.67
N GLY A 161 14.13 9.91 -20.22
CA GLY A 161 13.23 10.81 -19.50
C GLY A 161 13.91 11.95 -18.74
N PRO A 162 13.13 12.80 -18.03
CA PRO A 162 13.63 13.96 -17.29
C PRO A 162 14.50 13.64 -16.06
N VAL A 163 15.69 14.21 -15.97
CA VAL A 163 16.66 13.93 -14.88
C VAL A 163 16.75 15.05 -13.84
N SER A 164 15.76 15.93 -13.82
CA SER A 164 15.67 17.06 -12.90
C SER A 164 14.22 17.49 -12.73
N SER A 165 13.98 18.34 -11.74
CA SER A 165 12.69 18.97 -11.47
C SER A 165 12.86 20.49 -11.44
N THR A 166 11.81 21.21 -11.82
CA THR A 166 11.68 22.67 -11.63
C THR A 166 11.28 23.02 -10.21
N LEU A 167 10.86 22.04 -9.41
CA LEU A 167 10.41 22.23 -8.04
C LEU A 167 11.54 22.65 -7.10
N GLN A 168 11.23 23.57 -6.20
CA GLN A 168 12.15 24.03 -5.17
C GLN A 168 11.65 23.62 -3.79
N LEU A 169 12.60 23.31 -2.90
CA LEU A 169 12.35 22.94 -1.51
C LEU A 169 12.83 24.06 -0.59
N GLU A 170 11.91 24.54 0.24
CA GLU A 170 12.16 25.59 1.23
C GLU A 170 11.72 25.11 2.63
N ALA A 171 12.23 25.78 3.66
CA ALA A 171 11.77 25.57 5.03
C ALA A 171 10.49 26.37 5.27
N TRP A 172 9.70 25.89 6.23
CA TRP A 172 8.73 26.73 6.91
C TRP A 172 9.45 27.46 8.05
N ASP A 173 9.23 28.75 8.19
CA ASP A 173 9.72 29.59 9.28
C ASP A 173 9.10 29.18 10.62
N SER A 174 7.88 28.62 10.59
CA SER A 174 7.19 28.14 11.78
C SER A 174 6.10 27.13 11.45
N TRP A 175 5.62 26.44 12.48
CA TRP A 175 4.43 25.60 12.41
C TRP A 175 3.16 26.37 11.98
N ASP A 176 3.02 27.63 12.41
CA ASP A 176 1.89 28.48 12.00
C ASP A 176 1.97 28.87 10.52
N GLU A 177 3.17 29.13 10.00
CA GLU A 177 3.36 29.35 8.56
C GLU A 177 3.00 28.11 7.77
N LEU A 178 3.45 26.92 8.21
CA LEU A 178 3.09 25.65 7.58
C LEU A 178 1.58 25.51 7.48
N LYS A 179 0.85 25.60 8.60
CA LYS A 179 -0.62 25.47 8.58
C LYS A 179 -1.28 26.48 7.64
N THR A 180 -0.81 27.72 7.63
CA THR A 180 -1.40 28.80 6.82
C THR A 180 -1.13 28.61 5.33
N GLY A 181 0.09 28.20 4.97
CA GLY A 181 0.52 28.05 3.57
C GLY A 181 0.32 26.67 2.99
N TYR A 182 -0.07 25.66 3.79
CA TYR A 182 -0.15 24.26 3.37
C TYR A 182 -1.04 24.07 2.14
N ALA A 183 -2.27 24.60 2.15
CA ALA A 183 -3.23 24.40 1.06
C ALA A 183 -2.72 24.95 -0.28
N GLU A 184 -2.14 26.16 -0.27
CA GLU A 184 -1.56 26.79 -1.47
C GLU A 184 -0.32 26.04 -1.94
N THR A 185 0.58 25.73 -1.00
CA THR A 185 1.86 25.08 -1.30
C THR A 185 1.67 23.64 -1.78
N TYR A 186 0.62 22.95 -1.35
CA TYR A 186 0.37 21.54 -1.67
C TYR A 186 -0.79 21.34 -2.66
N GLU A 187 -1.37 22.40 -3.23
CA GLU A 187 -2.58 22.36 -4.06
C GLU A 187 -2.58 21.21 -5.08
N VAL A 188 -1.49 21.06 -5.85
CA VAL A 188 -1.37 20.02 -6.88
C VAL A 188 -1.35 18.61 -6.30
N PHE A 189 -0.64 18.37 -5.20
CA PHE A 189 -0.60 17.05 -4.56
C PHE A 189 -1.90 16.73 -3.82
N LEU A 190 -2.58 17.74 -3.28
CA LEU A 190 -3.89 17.59 -2.65
C LEU A 190 -4.95 17.24 -3.69
N GLU A 191 -4.94 17.89 -4.86
CA GLU A 191 -5.83 17.55 -5.96
C GLU A 191 -5.49 16.20 -6.60
N GLU A 192 -4.21 15.82 -6.68
CA GLU A 192 -3.83 14.46 -7.06
C GLU A 192 -4.43 13.43 -6.10
N LEU A 193 -4.27 13.63 -4.78
CA LEU A 193 -4.81 12.74 -3.76
C LEU A 193 -6.34 12.64 -3.84
N HIS A 194 -7.01 13.78 -3.99
CA HIS A 194 -8.46 13.85 -4.19
C HIS A 194 -8.90 13.06 -5.44
N ARG A 195 -8.22 13.22 -6.59
CA ARG A 195 -8.51 12.45 -7.82
C ARG A 195 -8.26 10.96 -7.65
N GLU A 196 -7.20 10.56 -6.96
CA GLU A 196 -6.92 9.14 -6.67
C GLU A 196 -7.99 8.53 -5.76
N ALA A 197 -8.46 9.28 -4.76
CA ALA A 197 -9.48 8.83 -3.82
C ALA A 197 -10.91 8.87 -4.39
N ALA A 198 -11.18 9.77 -5.34
CA ALA A 198 -12.52 9.99 -5.90
C ALA A 198 -13.13 8.72 -6.51
N GLU A 199 -12.33 7.84 -7.10
CA GLU A 199 -12.82 6.56 -7.63
C GLU A 199 -13.46 5.70 -6.52
N GLU A 200 -12.89 5.69 -5.31
CA GLU A 200 -13.40 4.89 -4.19
C GLU A 200 -14.64 5.51 -3.55
N TRP A 201 -14.67 6.84 -3.37
CA TRP A 201 -15.87 7.53 -2.89
C TRP A 201 -17.04 7.42 -3.87
N GLN A 202 -16.73 7.47 -5.17
CA GLN A 202 -17.73 7.31 -6.20
C GLN A 202 -18.34 5.90 -6.20
N VAL A 203 -17.54 4.88 -5.88
CA VAL A 203 -18.01 3.49 -5.67
C VAL A 203 -19.00 3.41 -4.53
N ASP A 204 -18.67 4.01 -3.38
CA ASP A 204 -19.55 4.00 -2.22
C ASP A 204 -20.87 4.71 -2.52
N THR A 205 -20.79 5.84 -3.24
CA THR A 205 -21.96 6.57 -3.74
C THR A 205 -22.81 5.69 -4.66
N TRP A 206 -22.21 4.99 -5.62
CA TRP A 206 -22.95 4.09 -6.54
C TRP A 206 -23.54 2.88 -5.81
N ALA A 207 -22.84 2.32 -4.83
CA ALA A 207 -23.37 1.22 -4.04
C ALA A 207 -24.59 1.66 -3.23
N GLN A 208 -24.55 2.85 -2.64
CA GLN A 208 -25.69 3.43 -1.91
C GLN A 208 -26.86 3.77 -2.84
N GLN A 209 -26.58 4.34 -4.03
CA GLN A 209 -27.61 4.84 -4.94
C GLN A 209 -28.22 3.74 -5.81
N TYR A 210 -27.40 2.82 -6.32
CA TYR A 210 -27.77 1.86 -7.36
C TYR A 210 -27.58 0.40 -6.93
N GLY A 211 -26.85 0.14 -5.85
CA GLY A 211 -26.67 -1.19 -5.28
C GLY A 211 -25.47 -1.98 -5.78
N GLU A 212 -25.10 -2.96 -4.97
CA GLU A 212 -24.01 -3.91 -5.20
C GLU A 212 -24.47 -5.20 -5.87
N LEU A 213 -23.58 -5.88 -6.59
CA LEU A 213 -23.90 -7.14 -7.25
C LEU A 213 -23.39 -8.36 -6.51
N LEU A 214 -24.29 -9.33 -6.32
CA LEU A 214 -23.98 -10.67 -5.83
C LEU A 214 -24.38 -11.72 -6.88
N PHE A 215 -23.47 -12.66 -7.15
CA PHE A 215 -23.73 -13.81 -8.01
C PHE A 215 -24.01 -15.07 -7.18
N PRO A 216 -24.76 -16.06 -7.72
CA PRO A 216 -25.04 -17.30 -7.03
C PRO A 216 -23.80 -17.97 -6.42
N GLY A 217 -23.90 -18.31 -5.14
CA GLY A 217 -22.83 -18.91 -4.34
C GLY A 217 -21.87 -17.92 -3.69
N GLU A 218 -22.03 -16.61 -3.92
CA GLU A 218 -21.28 -15.58 -3.21
C GLU A 218 -21.97 -15.25 -1.88
N THR A 219 -21.16 -15.04 -0.84
CA THR A 219 -21.60 -14.50 0.44
C THR A 219 -21.06 -13.09 0.60
N TYR A 220 -21.91 -12.19 1.09
CA TYR A 220 -21.57 -10.83 1.47
C TYR A 220 -21.70 -10.69 3.00
N PRO A 221 -20.62 -10.35 3.73
CA PRO A 221 -20.68 -10.09 5.16
C PRO A 221 -20.97 -8.60 5.38
N LEU A 222 -22.19 -8.30 5.83
CA LEU A 222 -22.58 -6.95 6.19
C LEU A 222 -22.36 -6.74 7.70
N ALA A 223 -21.29 -6.02 8.05
CA ALA A 223 -20.99 -5.67 9.44
C ALA A 223 -22.07 -4.74 10.00
N THR A 224 -22.47 -4.97 11.25
CA THR A 224 -23.44 -4.11 11.95
C THR A 224 -22.70 -3.24 12.97
N LEU A 225 -23.24 -2.05 13.27
CA LEU A 225 -22.59 -1.09 14.17
C LEU A 225 -23.01 -1.25 15.65
N CYS A 226 -23.92 -2.17 15.96
CA CYS A 226 -24.46 -2.36 17.30
C CYS A 226 -24.71 -3.83 17.63
N GLU A 227 -24.75 -4.18 18.92
CA GLU A 227 -24.91 -5.59 19.36
C GLU A 227 -26.28 -6.21 19.07
N SER A 228 -27.33 -5.38 18.92
CA SER A 228 -28.71 -5.84 18.72
C SER A 228 -29.40 -5.08 17.58
N PRO A 229 -28.98 -5.31 16.32
CA PRO A 229 -29.58 -4.65 15.17
C PRO A 229 -30.94 -5.27 14.83
N VAL A 230 -31.88 -4.43 14.39
CA VAL A 230 -33.10 -4.88 13.71
C VAL A 230 -32.83 -4.85 12.21
N ILE A 231 -32.91 -6.01 11.55
CA ILE A 231 -32.58 -6.17 10.13
C ILE A 231 -33.84 -6.55 9.37
N THR A 232 -34.17 -5.77 8.34
CA THR A 232 -35.37 -5.95 7.52
C THR A 232 -34.99 -6.08 6.04
N PRO A 233 -34.88 -7.32 5.51
CA PRO A 233 -34.72 -7.53 4.08
C PRO A 233 -36.05 -7.38 3.34
N SER A 234 -36.03 -6.82 2.13
CA SER A 234 -37.21 -6.60 1.30
C SER A 234 -36.86 -6.60 -0.20
N GLY A 235 -37.89 -6.66 -1.06
CA GLY A 235 -37.72 -6.73 -2.52
C GLY A 235 -37.75 -8.16 -3.08
N GLU A 236 -37.68 -8.28 -4.40
CA GLU A 236 -37.75 -9.56 -5.14
C GLU A 236 -36.57 -10.49 -4.83
N GLY A 237 -35.43 -9.93 -4.43
CA GLY A 237 -34.21 -10.66 -4.13
C GLY A 237 -34.27 -11.48 -2.84
N VAL A 238 -35.27 -11.26 -1.97
CA VAL A 238 -35.44 -12.02 -0.72
C VAL A 238 -35.56 -13.52 -0.98
N ASP A 239 -36.27 -13.92 -2.04
CA ASP A 239 -36.45 -15.32 -2.42
C ASP A 239 -35.17 -15.96 -3.00
N TYR A 240 -34.17 -15.14 -3.32
CA TYR A 240 -32.92 -15.54 -3.96
C TYR A 240 -31.71 -15.34 -3.05
N VAL A 241 -31.91 -15.23 -1.74
CA VAL A 241 -30.84 -15.20 -0.75
C VAL A 241 -31.11 -16.15 0.41
N SER A 242 -30.03 -16.67 0.99
CA SER A 242 -30.03 -17.26 2.32
C SER A 242 -29.30 -16.30 3.25
N THR A 243 -29.89 -16.00 4.40
CA THR A 243 -29.31 -15.02 5.34
C THR A 243 -29.15 -15.60 6.73
N ASP A 244 -28.04 -15.25 7.38
CA ASP A 244 -27.74 -15.64 8.75
C ASP A 244 -27.13 -14.46 9.52
N LEU A 245 -27.51 -14.33 10.80
CA LEU A 245 -26.92 -13.34 11.69
C LEU A 245 -25.86 -14.05 12.55
N VAL A 246 -24.59 -13.79 12.26
CA VAL A 246 -23.46 -14.41 12.96
C VAL A 246 -23.10 -13.56 14.17
N THR A 247 -23.34 -14.10 15.36
CA THR A 247 -23.02 -13.47 16.65
C THR A 247 -21.72 -14.01 17.21
N ALA A 248 -20.88 -13.12 17.75
CA ALA A 248 -19.72 -13.49 18.56
C ALA A 248 -19.71 -12.67 19.86
N ALA A 249 -19.26 -13.25 20.97
CA ALA A 249 -19.27 -12.58 22.26
C ALA A 249 -18.46 -11.27 22.22
N GLY A 250 -19.07 -10.17 22.67
CA GLY A 250 -18.43 -8.85 22.73
C GLY A 250 -18.21 -8.16 21.37
N ARG A 251 -18.95 -8.58 20.33
CA ARG A 251 -18.94 -7.95 19.01
C ARG A 251 -20.35 -7.70 18.48
N PRO A 252 -20.55 -6.62 17.72
CA PRO A 252 -21.70 -6.52 16.84
C PRO A 252 -21.80 -7.74 15.92
N PRO A 253 -23.00 -8.30 15.70
CA PRO A 253 -23.17 -9.41 14.79
C PRO A 253 -22.87 -9.01 13.34
N VAL A 254 -22.59 -9.99 12.50
CA VAL A 254 -22.43 -9.82 11.05
C VAL A 254 -23.62 -10.44 10.35
N TYR A 255 -24.32 -9.66 9.53
CA TYR A 255 -25.41 -10.16 8.71
C TYR A 255 -24.85 -10.72 7.40
N ARG A 256 -24.88 -12.04 7.24
CA ARG A 256 -24.36 -12.72 6.05
C ARG A 256 -25.47 -12.91 5.06
N ILE A 257 -25.25 -12.46 3.83
CA ILE A 257 -26.18 -12.57 2.71
C ILE A 257 -25.54 -13.50 1.68
N THR A 258 -26.10 -14.69 1.49
CA THR A 258 -25.61 -15.67 0.51
C THR A 258 -26.55 -15.71 -0.68
N ALA A 259 -26.07 -15.32 -1.86
CA ALA A 259 -26.84 -15.33 -3.09
C ALA A 259 -27.14 -16.76 -3.58
N LEU A 260 -28.40 -17.03 -3.91
CA LEU A 260 -28.88 -18.30 -4.41
C LEU A 260 -29.06 -18.26 -5.93
N SER A 261 -29.10 -19.44 -6.54
CA SER A 261 -29.39 -19.59 -7.97
C SER A 261 -30.85 -19.28 -8.26
N GLY A 262 -31.10 -18.66 -9.41
CA GLY A 262 -32.42 -18.31 -9.91
C GLY A 262 -32.48 -18.38 -11.45
N PRO A 263 -33.54 -17.85 -12.07
CA PRO A 263 -33.70 -17.81 -13.52
C PRO A 263 -32.51 -17.15 -14.25
N ALA A 264 -31.96 -17.82 -15.26
CA ALA A 264 -30.75 -17.36 -15.96
C ALA A 264 -30.92 -15.98 -16.60
N GLY A 265 -30.02 -15.05 -16.27
CA GLY A 265 -30.06 -13.68 -16.77
C GLY A 265 -31.15 -12.79 -16.21
N ALA A 266 -31.77 -13.19 -15.10
CA ALA A 266 -32.55 -12.28 -14.27
C ALA A 266 -31.64 -11.54 -13.28
N GLU A 267 -32.11 -10.38 -12.82
CA GLU A 267 -31.52 -9.61 -11.73
C GLU A 267 -32.63 -9.31 -10.73
N PHE A 268 -32.42 -9.66 -9.46
CA PHE A 268 -33.41 -9.43 -8.41
C PHE A 268 -32.90 -8.43 -7.39
N ARG A 269 -33.65 -7.35 -7.16
CA ARG A 269 -33.28 -6.31 -6.19
C ARG A 269 -33.59 -6.77 -4.76
N LEU A 270 -32.61 -6.64 -3.87
CA LEU A 270 -32.72 -6.87 -2.43
C LEU A 270 -32.36 -5.57 -1.71
N ASP A 271 -33.29 -5.03 -0.93
CA ASP A 271 -33.06 -3.90 -0.05
C ASP A 271 -32.96 -4.40 1.39
N VAL A 272 -31.88 -4.03 2.10
CA VAL A 272 -31.63 -4.42 3.50
C VAL A 272 -31.60 -3.16 4.34
N ALA A 273 -32.56 -3.01 5.25
CA ALA A 273 -32.55 -1.96 6.26
C ALA A 273 -32.00 -2.49 7.59
N ILE A 274 -31.07 -1.75 8.20
CA ILE A 274 -30.50 -2.06 9.52
C ILE A 274 -30.79 -0.87 10.44
N ALA A 275 -31.44 -1.15 11.57
CA ALA A 275 -31.71 -0.17 12.61
C ALA A 275 -30.99 -0.55 13.90
N CYS A 276 -30.12 0.34 14.38
CA CYS A 276 -29.44 0.19 15.65
C CYS A 276 -30.14 1.02 16.74
N PRO A 277 -30.31 0.49 17.98
CA PRO A 277 -30.91 1.26 19.07
C PRO A 277 -30.17 2.58 19.32
N GLY A 278 -30.86 3.72 19.14
CA GLY A 278 -30.29 5.05 19.31
C GLY A 278 -29.30 5.50 18.24
N GLY A 279 -29.10 4.68 17.19
CA GLY A 279 -28.25 5.00 16.04
C GLY A 279 -29.06 5.42 14.80
N PRO A 280 -28.38 5.83 13.72
CA PRO A 280 -29.01 6.06 12.43
C PRO A 280 -29.54 4.74 11.84
N ASN A 281 -30.57 4.84 10.99
CA ASN A 281 -30.99 3.73 10.16
C ASN A 281 -30.10 3.66 8.91
N GLU A 282 -29.56 2.49 8.63
CA GLU A 282 -28.74 2.21 7.46
C GLU A 282 -29.55 1.44 6.42
N SER A 283 -29.33 1.73 5.14
CA SER A 283 -30.00 1.06 4.03
C SER A 283 -28.99 0.65 2.97
N PHE A 284 -29.07 -0.61 2.56
CA PHE A 284 -28.16 -1.22 1.60
C PHE A 284 -28.97 -1.82 0.45
N ILE A 285 -28.51 -1.60 -0.78
CA ILE A 285 -29.15 -2.13 -1.99
C ILE A 285 -28.23 -3.19 -2.59
N PHE A 286 -28.78 -4.36 -2.90
CA PHE A 286 -28.10 -5.45 -3.59
C PHE A 286 -28.90 -5.88 -4.82
N TYR A 287 -28.21 -6.42 -5.83
CA TYR A 287 -28.78 -7.10 -6.98
C TYR A 287 -28.23 -8.51 -7.06
N ILE A 288 -29.12 -9.50 -7.02
CA ILE A 288 -28.78 -10.91 -7.19
C ILE A 288 -28.79 -11.21 -8.68
N ALA A 289 -27.60 -11.16 -9.29
CA ALA A 289 -27.42 -11.26 -10.73
C ALA A 289 -27.21 -12.72 -11.17
N GLN A 290 -28.11 -13.23 -12.00
CA GLN A 290 -28.03 -14.59 -12.52
C GLN A 290 -27.26 -14.61 -13.84
N PRO A 291 -26.16 -15.36 -13.97
CA PRO A 291 -25.37 -15.37 -15.19
C PRO A 291 -26.15 -15.97 -16.37
N ARG A 292 -26.00 -15.41 -17.58
CA ARG A 292 -26.41 -16.05 -18.83
C ARG A 292 -25.22 -16.79 -19.44
N THR A 293 -25.38 -18.08 -19.69
CA THR A 293 -24.45 -18.81 -20.55
C THR A 293 -24.73 -18.41 -22.00
N VAL A 294 -23.80 -17.70 -22.63
CA VAL A 294 -23.85 -17.42 -24.06
C VAL A 294 -23.02 -18.47 -24.78
N TYR A 295 -23.67 -19.28 -25.61
CA TYR A 295 -22.97 -20.18 -26.53
C TYR A 295 -22.62 -19.40 -27.79
N LEU A 296 -21.33 -19.11 -27.99
CA LEU A 296 -20.86 -18.51 -29.24
C LEU A 296 -20.77 -19.62 -30.31
N PRO A 297 -21.34 -19.43 -31.52
CA PRO A 297 -21.14 -20.38 -32.62
C PRO A 297 -19.68 -20.31 -33.10
N LEU A 298 -19.04 -21.48 -33.19
CA LEU A 298 -17.71 -21.61 -33.75
C LEU A 298 -17.80 -21.40 -35.28
N VAL A 299 -17.35 -20.25 -35.79
CA VAL A 299 -17.19 -20.04 -37.23
C VAL A 299 -15.83 -20.60 -37.63
N MET A 300 -15.79 -21.87 -38.05
CA MET A 300 -14.61 -22.41 -38.74
C MET A 300 -14.60 -21.90 -40.17
N GLN A 301 -13.65 -21.03 -40.49
CA GLN A 301 -13.36 -20.66 -41.88
C GLN A 301 -12.79 -21.89 -42.58
N GLY A 302 -13.53 -22.40 -43.57
CA GLY A 302 -13.46 -23.79 -43.99
C GLY A 302 -12.21 -24.22 -44.76
N SER A 303 -11.92 -25.51 -44.65
CA SER A 303 -11.48 -26.32 -45.79
C SER A 303 -11.96 -27.77 -45.59
N GLY A 304 -12.94 -28.18 -46.40
CA GLY A 304 -13.14 -29.57 -46.81
C GLY A 304 -13.82 -30.54 -45.83
N GLY A 305 -15.14 -30.72 -46.02
CA GLY A 305 -15.83 -32.02 -46.01
C GLY A 305 -15.61 -32.98 -44.84
N GLY A 306 -16.58 -33.01 -43.92
CA GLY A 306 -16.73 -34.11 -42.96
C GLY A 306 -17.57 -33.68 -41.77
N SER A 307 -18.84 -34.05 -41.77
CA SER A 307 -19.78 -33.84 -40.66
C SER A 307 -19.35 -34.62 -39.42
N SER A 308 -18.65 -33.95 -38.52
CA SER A 308 -18.50 -34.33 -37.12
C SER A 308 -18.85 -33.12 -36.25
N HIS A 309 -20.03 -33.18 -35.63
CA HIS A 309 -20.47 -32.22 -34.62
C HIS A 309 -19.56 -32.35 -33.40
N VAL A 310 -18.46 -31.60 -33.37
CA VAL A 310 -17.64 -31.44 -32.16
C VAL A 310 -18.11 -30.18 -31.47
N SER A 311 -19.07 -30.34 -30.55
CA SER A 311 -19.44 -29.28 -29.60
C SER A 311 -18.28 -29.07 -28.64
N LEU A 312 -17.42 -28.09 -28.91
CA LEU A 312 -16.51 -27.55 -27.90
C LEU A 312 -17.36 -26.72 -26.94
N ALA A 313 -17.69 -27.30 -25.78
CA ALA A 313 -18.10 -26.49 -24.65
C ALA A 313 -17.01 -25.44 -24.41
N ALA A 314 -17.38 -24.16 -24.39
CA ALA A 314 -16.58 -23.20 -23.66
C ALA A 314 -16.51 -23.75 -22.23
N THR A 315 -15.37 -24.31 -21.86
CA THR A 315 -15.16 -24.95 -20.58
C THR A 315 -15.66 -23.98 -19.52
N PRO A 316 -16.74 -24.30 -18.77
CA PRO A 316 -17.01 -23.53 -17.56
C PRO A 316 -15.73 -23.67 -16.75
N SER A 317 -15.21 -22.57 -16.22
CA SER A 317 -14.20 -22.63 -15.17
C SER A 317 -14.60 -23.78 -14.24
N ARG A 318 -13.79 -24.84 -14.28
CA ARG A 318 -13.93 -26.13 -13.61
C ARG A 318 -14.99 -26.07 -12.50
N GLN A 319 -16.07 -26.84 -12.62
CA GLN A 319 -16.91 -27.17 -11.47
C GLN A 319 -15.97 -27.73 -10.39
N VAL A 320 -15.61 -26.88 -9.42
CA VAL A 320 -14.95 -27.30 -8.20
C VAL A 320 -16.05 -27.96 -7.38
N ARG A 321 -16.20 -29.27 -7.56
CA ARG A 321 -16.89 -30.11 -6.58
C ARG A 321 -16.13 -29.96 -5.26
N GLY A 322 -16.83 -29.46 -4.24
CA GLY A 322 -16.37 -29.50 -2.86
C GLY A 322 -15.15 -28.63 -2.56
N ALA A 323 -15.27 -27.32 -2.76
CA ALA A 323 -14.54 -26.37 -1.93
C ALA A 323 -15.59 -25.44 -1.31
N THR A 324 -15.74 -25.51 0.00
CA THR A 324 -16.32 -24.42 0.79
C THR A 324 -15.52 -23.16 0.48
N LYS A 325 -15.99 -22.37 -0.49
CA LYS A 325 -15.54 -20.99 -0.68
C LYS A 325 -16.09 -20.20 0.52
N ALA A 326 -15.32 -20.12 1.58
CA ALA A 326 -15.35 -18.93 2.40
C ALA A 326 -14.64 -17.80 1.63
N GLN A 327 -15.08 -16.57 1.84
CA GLN A 327 -14.61 -15.26 1.32
C GLN A 327 -15.45 -14.76 0.14
N ASP A 328 -16.40 -13.83 0.34
CA ASP A 328 -16.31 -12.46 0.91
C ASP A 328 -15.24 -11.63 0.18
N TRP A 329 -15.64 -10.88 -0.86
CA TRP A 329 -14.82 -10.03 -1.73
C TRP A 329 -13.67 -10.77 -2.47
N ALA A 330 -13.35 -10.39 -3.71
CA ALA A 330 -12.21 -10.98 -4.43
C ALA A 330 -10.89 -10.38 -3.90
N TRP A 331 -10.51 -10.72 -2.66
CA TRP A 331 -9.23 -10.32 -2.09
C TRP A 331 -8.09 -11.07 -2.79
N TYR A 332 -7.15 -10.32 -3.34
CA TYR A 332 -5.88 -10.84 -3.80
C TYR A 332 -4.76 -10.15 -3.02
N TRP A 333 -3.85 -10.94 -2.47
CA TRP A 333 -2.65 -10.43 -1.85
C TRP A 333 -1.44 -11.27 -2.23
N ALA A 334 -0.27 -10.63 -2.23
CA ALA A 334 1.02 -11.25 -2.47
C ALA A 334 2.06 -10.64 -1.54
N TRP A 335 3.02 -11.46 -1.13
CA TRP A 335 4.16 -11.07 -0.30
C TRP A 335 5.47 -11.46 -1.00
N ALA A 336 6.45 -10.58 -0.96
CA ALA A 336 7.85 -10.83 -1.32
C ALA A 336 8.65 -11.18 -0.06
N GLY A 337 8.27 -12.30 0.57
CA GLY A 337 8.76 -12.69 1.90
C GLY A 337 8.13 -11.86 3.04
N THR A 338 7.94 -12.48 4.20
CA THR A 338 7.39 -11.82 5.40
C THR A 338 8.37 -11.88 6.57
N ASN A 339 8.87 -13.08 6.89
CA ASN A 339 9.83 -13.28 7.99
C ASN A 339 11.27 -12.87 7.62
N ASP A 340 11.53 -12.74 6.32
CA ASP A 340 12.87 -12.53 5.75
C ASP A 340 13.17 -11.04 5.49
N GLN A 341 12.25 -10.14 5.85
CA GLN A 341 12.47 -8.70 5.72
C GLN A 341 13.60 -8.21 6.63
N ARG A 342 14.37 -7.25 6.12
CA ARG A 342 15.45 -6.58 6.86
C ARG A 342 14.91 -5.34 7.55
N MET A 343 14.88 -5.37 8.88
CA MET A 343 14.30 -4.32 9.72
C MET A 343 15.39 -3.32 10.12
N TYR A 344 15.91 -2.60 9.14
CA TYR A 344 16.98 -1.62 9.35
C TYR A 344 16.42 -0.25 9.76
N ASN A 345 17.26 0.58 10.36
CA ASN A 345 16.95 1.95 10.76
C ASN A 345 17.73 2.96 9.90
N GLN A 346 17.31 4.21 9.91
CA GLN A 346 18.19 5.31 9.53
C GLN A 346 19.26 5.52 10.62
N ILE A 347 20.49 5.83 10.22
CA ILE A 347 21.57 6.15 11.15
C ILE A 347 21.26 7.52 11.77
N PRO A 348 21.15 7.65 13.10
CA PRO A 348 20.86 8.94 13.72
C PRO A 348 21.92 10.00 13.42
N SER A 349 21.51 11.28 13.49
CA SER A 349 22.42 12.42 13.39
C SER A 349 23.54 12.31 14.43
N GLY A 350 24.76 12.70 14.05
CA GLY A 350 25.94 12.70 14.93
C GLY A 350 26.42 11.32 15.41
N THR A 351 25.81 10.22 14.95
CA THR A 351 26.22 8.86 15.30
C THR A 351 27.15 8.31 14.23
N SER A 352 28.41 8.01 14.57
CA SER A 352 29.39 7.46 13.62
C SER A 352 28.81 6.28 12.83
N PRO A 353 29.01 6.22 11.50
CA PRO A 353 29.80 7.13 10.65
C PRO A 353 29.06 8.39 10.19
N ASN A 354 27.81 8.60 10.63
CA ASN A 354 27.04 9.78 10.31
C ASN A 354 27.51 11.00 11.12
N HIS A 355 28.30 11.84 10.48
CA HIS A 355 28.79 13.11 11.05
C HIS A 355 27.94 14.32 10.65
N THR A 356 26.79 14.10 9.98
CA THR A 356 25.89 15.20 9.57
C THR A 356 24.89 15.54 10.68
N SER A 357 24.19 16.65 10.52
CA SER A 357 23.16 17.15 11.45
C SER A 357 21.76 16.56 11.20
N CYS A 358 21.64 15.53 10.36
CA CYS A 358 20.39 14.84 10.05
C CYS A 358 20.64 13.33 9.97
N PRO A 359 19.58 12.50 9.90
CA PRO A 359 19.73 11.05 9.73
C PRO A 359 20.39 10.65 8.39
N SER A 360 20.71 9.36 8.22
CA SER A 360 21.27 8.84 6.96
C SER A 360 20.35 9.00 5.74
N GLY A 361 19.06 9.21 5.95
CA GLY A 361 18.06 9.40 4.90
C GLY A 361 17.38 8.10 4.48
N CYS A 362 16.09 8.22 4.12
CA CYS A 362 15.22 7.11 3.77
C CYS A 362 15.66 6.39 2.48
N GLY A 363 16.15 7.12 1.46
CA GLY A 363 16.59 6.53 0.19
C GLY A 363 17.73 5.51 0.37
N ALA A 364 18.76 5.88 1.14
CA ALA A 364 19.89 5.01 1.43
C ALA A 364 19.47 3.80 2.28
N THR A 365 18.63 4.02 3.31
CA THR A 365 18.10 2.94 4.15
C THR A 365 17.20 1.98 3.35
N ALA A 366 16.39 2.47 2.41
CA ALA A 366 15.55 1.63 1.57
C ALA A 366 16.37 0.68 0.68
N TRP A 367 17.42 1.20 0.05
CA TRP A 367 18.37 0.37 -0.70
C TRP A 367 19.11 -0.62 0.19
N ALA A 368 19.58 -0.18 1.37
CA ALA A 368 20.23 -1.06 2.34
C ALA A 368 19.32 -2.24 2.73
N MET A 369 18.02 -1.99 2.97
CA MET A 369 17.05 -3.05 3.26
C MET A 369 16.86 -4.00 2.08
N LEU A 370 16.75 -3.48 0.85
CA LEU A 370 16.57 -4.31 -0.35
C LEU A 370 17.81 -5.17 -0.66
N PHE A 371 19.00 -4.57 -0.58
CA PHE A 371 20.28 -5.27 -0.77
C PHE A 371 20.51 -6.34 0.29
N GLY A 372 20.26 -6.01 1.56
CA GLY A 372 20.33 -7.00 2.65
C GLY A 372 19.28 -8.10 2.52
N TRP A 373 18.10 -7.80 1.99
CA TRP A 373 17.09 -8.83 1.72
C TRP A 373 17.56 -9.77 0.61
N ALA A 374 18.12 -9.25 -0.49
CA ALA A 374 18.60 -10.06 -1.61
C ALA A 374 19.76 -10.97 -1.19
N ASP A 375 20.73 -10.43 -0.46
CA ASP A 375 21.84 -11.18 0.13
C ASP A 375 21.34 -12.33 1.03
N TYR A 376 20.39 -12.02 1.93
CA TYR A 376 19.80 -13.03 2.80
C TYR A 376 19.08 -14.15 2.02
N GLN A 377 18.46 -13.81 0.88
CA GLN A 377 17.80 -14.78 0.00
C GLN A 377 18.79 -15.61 -0.81
N ALA A 378 19.94 -15.05 -1.18
CA ALA A 378 20.98 -15.79 -1.90
C ALA A 378 21.51 -16.98 -1.10
N GLU A 379 21.59 -16.83 0.23
CA GLU A 379 21.96 -17.93 1.13
C GLU A 379 20.77 -18.82 1.56
N SER A 380 19.56 -18.55 1.05
CA SER A 380 18.36 -19.32 1.41
C SER A 380 18.21 -20.57 0.54
N SER A 381 17.93 -21.71 1.19
CA SER A 381 17.69 -22.99 0.51
C SER A 381 16.27 -23.14 -0.04
N SER A 382 15.34 -22.23 0.31
CA SER A 382 13.92 -22.38 -0.05
C SER A 382 13.56 -21.81 -1.42
N TRP A 383 14.38 -20.92 -2.00
CA TRP A 383 14.11 -20.29 -3.28
C TRP A 383 15.41 -19.93 -4.01
N ASN A 384 15.60 -20.50 -5.20
CA ASN A 384 16.89 -20.46 -5.91
C ASN A 384 17.09 -19.26 -6.85
N TYR A 385 16.12 -18.36 -6.96
CA TYR A 385 16.23 -17.22 -7.89
C TYR A 385 17.39 -16.29 -7.55
N TRP A 386 17.65 -16.07 -6.26
CA TRP A 386 18.74 -15.20 -5.77
C TRP A 386 20.02 -15.96 -5.41
N GLN A 387 20.03 -17.30 -5.43
CA GLN A 387 21.18 -18.11 -5.00
C GLN A 387 22.56 -17.73 -5.59
N PRO A 388 22.68 -17.35 -6.87
CA PRO A 388 23.99 -16.95 -7.40
C PRO A 388 24.46 -15.57 -6.91
N ARG A 389 23.61 -14.79 -6.22
CA ARG A 389 23.83 -13.37 -5.91
C ARG A 389 24.10 -13.06 -4.44
N TRP A 390 25.24 -13.54 -3.95
CA TRP A 390 25.68 -13.41 -2.56
C TRP A 390 26.80 -12.39 -2.41
N GLY A 391 27.11 -11.94 -1.18
CA GLY A 391 28.19 -10.98 -0.96
C GLY A 391 27.81 -9.55 -1.32
N ILE A 392 26.51 -9.26 -1.36
CA ILE A 392 26.02 -7.88 -1.44
C ILE A 392 26.25 -7.22 -0.09
N TYR A 393 25.98 -7.93 1.01
CA TYR A 393 26.30 -7.49 2.36
C TYR A 393 27.70 -7.94 2.79
N ARG A 394 28.38 -7.13 3.62
CA ARG A 394 29.75 -7.39 4.11
C ARG A 394 29.84 -7.08 5.60
N GLU A 395 30.61 -7.89 6.34
CA GLU A 395 30.64 -7.89 7.81
C GLU A 395 30.84 -6.50 8.45
N ASN A 396 31.61 -5.62 7.80
CA ASN A 396 31.87 -4.26 8.27
C ASN A 396 31.67 -3.21 7.17
N GLY A 397 30.81 -3.49 6.18
CA GLY A 397 30.78 -2.72 4.93
C GLY A 397 32.04 -2.93 4.08
N GLY A 398 32.28 -2.02 3.14
CA GLY A 398 33.39 -2.08 2.20
C GLY A 398 33.40 -3.37 1.38
N TYR A 399 34.59 -3.86 1.06
CA TYR A 399 34.84 -5.07 0.26
C TYR A 399 35.40 -6.21 1.12
N GLY A 400 35.02 -6.26 2.41
CA GLY A 400 35.52 -7.23 3.37
C GLY A 400 34.95 -8.65 3.17
N ALA A 401 35.01 -9.44 4.25
CA ALA A 401 34.45 -10.79 4.26
C ALA A 401 32.95 -10.77 3.92
N ASN A 402 32.55 -11.70 3.05
CA ASN A 402 31.14 -11.99 2.84
C ASN A 402 30.57 -12.66 4.10
N VAL A 403 29.43 -12.17 4.55
CA VAL A 403 28.61 -12.77 5.59
C VAL A 403 27.14 -12.54 5.23
N ARG A 404 26.26 -13.36 5.79
CA ARG A 404 24.83 -13.21 5.60
C ARG A 404 24.29 -11.91 6.19
N ALA A 405 23.50 -11.17 5.41
CA ALA A 405 22.79 -9.99 5.90
C ALA A 405 21.93 -10.28 7.16
N PRO A 406 22.16 -9.56 8.28
CA PRO A 406 21.43 -9.75 9.52
C PRO A 406 19.98 -9.30 9.38
N LYS A 407 19.09 -9.71 10.29
CA LYS A 407 17.68 -9.24 10.27
C LYS A 407 17.55 -7.80 10.72
N ASN A 408 18.33 -7.43 11.73
CA ASN A 408 18.32 -6.12 12.35
C ASN A 408 19.64 -5.41 12.07
N MET A 409 19.65 -4.10 12.27
CA MET A 409 20.82 -3.25 12.02
C MET A 409 21.99 -3.58 12.95
N ASP A 410 23.15 -3.90 12.38
CA ASP A 410 24.45 -4.07 13.04
C ASP A 410 25.48 -3.05 12.49
N SER A 411 26.76 -3.19 12.85
CA SER A 411 27.84 -2.31 12.36
C SER A 411 28.04 -2.37 10.84
N GLY A 412 27.94 -3.55 10.23
CA GLY A 412 28.08 -3.68 8.78
C GLY A 412 26.91 -3.04 8.04
N VAL A 413 25.69 -3.16 8.56
CA VAL A 413 24.51 -2.49 7.98
C VAL A 413 24.62 -0.98 8.11
N ILE A 414 25.12 -0.48 9.24
CA ILE A 414 25.44 0.95 9.43
C ILE A 414 26.42 1.42 8.35
N ASN A 415 27.52 0.71 8.13
CA ASN A 415 28.52 1.09 7.14
C ASN A 415 27.99 1.00 5.69
N MET A 416 27.30 -0.09 5.35
CA MET A 416 26.60 -0.25 4.07
C MET A 416 25.64 0.92 3.79
N THR A 417 24.79 1.26 4.77
CA THR A 417 23.83 2.37 4.62
C THR A 417 24.54 3.70 4.39
N TRP A 418 25.67 3.92 5.06
CA TRP A 418 26.47 5.14 4.88
C TRP A 418 27.20 5.20 3.53
N GLU A 419 27.73 4.07 3.04
CA GLU A 419 28.29 3.98 1.68
C GLU A 419 27.23 4.31 0.63
N ILE A 420 26.07 3.65 0.70
CA ILE A 420 24.95 3.88 -0.21
C ILE A 420 24.53 5.36 -0.17
N ARG A 421 24.40 5.95 1.03
CA ARG A 421 24.07 7.38 1.18
C ARG A 421 25.03 8.28 0.40
N ASN A 422 26.34 8.01 0.49
CA ASN A 422 27.35 8.80 -0.20
C ASN A 422 27.25 8.61 -1.72
N HIS A 423 26.91 7.41 -2.19
CA HIS A 423 26.67 7.14 -3.61
C HIS A 423 25.44 7.88 -4.13
N VAL A 424 24.28 7.75 -3.48
CA VAL A 424 23.02 8.39 -3.93
C VAL A 424 22.95 9.88 -3.63
N GLY A 425 24.02 10.48 -3.09
CA GLY A 425 24.12 11.91 -2.86
C GLY A 425 23.03 12.49 -1.95
N THR A 426 22.53 11.72 -0.98
CA THR A 426 21.56 12.23 0.01
C THR A 426 22.18 13.40 0.77
N TRP A 427 21.51 14.55 0.81
CA TRP A 427 22.01 15.75 1.47
C TRP A 427 21.22 16.07 2.74
N CYS A 428 21.73 17.01 3.53
CA CYS A 428 21.10 17.43 4.77
C CYS A 428 20.41 18.77 4.55
N ILE A 429 19.12 18.86 4.85
CA ILE A 429 18.35 20.09 4.73
C ILE A 429 17.25 20.12 5.79
N PHE A 430 17.22 21.19 6.60
CA PHE A 430 16.22 21.41 7.66
C PHE A 430 16.03 20.21 8.60
N GLY A 431 17.14 19.56 9.01
CA GLY A 431 17.12 18.37 9.87
C GLY A 431 16.66 17.08 9.17
N SER A 432 16.27 17.16 7.90
CA SER A 432 15.87 16.04 7.06
C SER A 432 16.98 15.62 6.09
N ALA A 433 16.85 14.41 5.55
CA ALA A 433 17.84 13.81 4.66
C ALA A 433 17.21 13.25 3.38
N PRO A 434 16.71 14.12 2.46
CA PRO A 434 16.10 13.70 1.22
C PRO A 434 17.12 13.19 0.19
N THR A 435 16.66 12.33 -0.71
CA THR A 435 17.42 11.83 -1.87
C THR A 435 16.62 12.11 -3.14
N LEU A 436 17.24 12.71 -4.16
CA LEU A 436 16.56 13.00 -5.43
C LEU A 436 16.30 11.69 -6.20
N PRO A 437 15.16 11.54 -6.88
CA PRO A 437 14.85 10.31 -7.60
C PRO A 437 15.88 9.97 -8.69
N TRP A 438 16.42 10.99 -9.38
CA TRP A 438 17.48 10.84 -10.40
C TRP A 438 18.88 10.62 -9.83
N LYS A 439 18.98 10.44 -8.52
CA LYS A 439 20.21 10.03 -7.82
C LYS A 439 20.08 8.66 -7.19
N MET A 440 18.86 8.11 -7.10
CA MET A 440 18.62 6.81 -6.50
C MET A 440 19.23 5.65 -7.31
N ASP A 441 19.50 5.84 -8.61
CA ASP A 441 20.21 4.86 -9.44
C ASP A 441 21.71 4.76 -9.14
N GLU A 442 22.31 5.80 -8.55
CA GLU A 442 23.72 5.78 -8.13
C GLU A 442 23.98 4.74 -7.02
N ALA A 443 22.93 4.18 -6.40
CA ALA A 443 23.04 3.01 -5.53
C ALA A 443 23.65 1.79 -6.22
N ALA A 444 23.63 1.74 -7.56
CA ALA A 444 24.34 0.72 -8.34
C ALA A 444 25.85 0.73 -8.11
N ASP A 445 26.44 1.86 -7.70
CA ASP A 445 27.86 1.93 -7.35
C ASP A 445 28.21 1.04 -6.15
N TYR A 446 27.26 0.82 -5.24
CA TYR A 446 27.45 -0.14 -4.15
C TYR A 446 27.55 -1.59 -4.66
N LEU A 447 26.94 -1.93 -5.79
CA LEU A 447 26.94 -3.29 -6.33
C LEU A 447 28.26 -3.65 -7.04
N LYS A 448 29.01 -2.65 -7.51
CA LYS A 448 30.30 -2.82 -8.20
C LYS A 448 31.29 -3.54 -7.28
N GLY A 449 31.84 -4.65 -7.77
CA GLY A 449 32.78 -5.53 -7.05
C GLY A 449 32.12 -6.34 -5.94
N ARG A 450 30.78 -6.37 -5.87
CA ARG A 450 30.02 -7.13 -4.89
C ARG A 450 29.11 -8.17 -5.52
N THR A 451 28.45 -7.85 -6.63
CA THR A 451 27.46 -8.74 -7.25
C THR A 451 27.20 -8.45 -8.73
N GLY A 452 26.83 -9.46 -9.50
CA GLY A 452 26.29 -9.35 -10.86
C GLY A 452 24.82 -8.92 -10.94
N THR A 453 24.24 -8.41 -9.85
CA THR A 453 22.84 -7.96 -9.75
C THR A 453 22.59 -6.68 -10.57
N ARG A 454 21.52 -6.63 -11.36
CA ARG A 454 21.06 -5.42 -12.06
C ARG A 454 20.21 -4.53 -11.14
N LEU A 455 20.23 -3.22 -11.38
CA LEU A 455 19.42 -2.24 -10.67
C LEU A 455 18.64 -1.38 -11.67
N THR A 456 17.34 -1.19 -11.43
CA THR A 456 16.51 -0.28 -12.22
C THR A 456 15.77 0.70 -11.34
N THR A 457 15.67 1.95 -11.77
CA THR A 457 14.79 2.95 -11.17
C THR A 457 13.85 3.54 -12.21
N HIS A 458 12.61 3.79 -11.80
CA HIS A 458 11.61 4.48 -12.59
C HIS A 458 10.94 5.53 -11.73
N TYR A 459 10.77 6.75 -12.25
CA TYR A 459 10.24 7.84 -11.44
C TYR A 459 9.59 8.96 -12.23
N SER A 460 8.71 9.68 -11.55
CA SER A 460 8.24 11.02 -11.94
C SER A 460 9.15 12.06 -11.29
N SER A 461 9.79 12.93 -12.09
CA SER A 461 10.73 13.92 -11.55
C SER A 461 10.04 15.00 -10.71
N VAL A 462 8.75 15.23 -10.97
CA VAL A 462 7.89 16.20 -10.28
C VAL A 462 7.01 15.58 -9.18
N GLY A 463 7.14 14.28 -8.92
CA GLY A 463 6.43 13.62 -7.81
C GLY A 463 5.00 13.20 -8.08
N ILE A 464 4.49 13.39 -9.29
CA ILE A 464 3.19 12.86 -9.69
C ILE A 464 3.23 11.33 -9.73
N LYS A 465 2.26 10.69 -9.10
CA LYS A 465 2.09 9.25 -9.03
C LYS A 465 1.50 8.74 -10.33
N TRP A 466 1.98 7.57 -10.77
CA TRP A 466 1.49 6.96 -12.00
C TRP A 466 1.15 5.49 -11.83
N SER A 467 0.09 5.06 -12.52
CA SER A 467 -0.33 3.65 -12.51
C SER A 467 0.76 2.70 -13.02
N SER A 468 1.63 3.17 -13.93
CA SER A 468 2.72 2.35 -14.48
C SER A 468 3.80 2.10 -13.43
N LEU A 469 4.15 3.09 -12.60
CA LEU A 469 5.09 2.96 -11.48
C LEU A 469 4.57 1.98 -10.43
N ARG A 470 3.30 2.12 -10.03
CA ARG A 470 2.62 1.13 -9.18
C ARG A 470 2.71 -0.27 -9.75
N LYS A 471 2.45 -0.43 -11.06
CA LYS A 471 2.50 -1.75 -11.73
C LYS A 471 3.91 -2.35 -11.70
N ARG A 472 4.97 -1.55 -11.79
CA ARG A 472 6.38 -2.01 -11.69
C ARG A 472 6.66 -2.58 -10.30
N ALA A 473 6.48 -1.79 -9.24
CA ALA A 473 6.65 -2.23 -7.86
C ALA A 473 5.79 -3.48 -7.53
N ARG A 474 4.52 -3.47 -7.96
CA ARG A 474 3.62 -4.63 -7.88
C ARG A 474 4.20 -5.85 -8.59
N ASN A 475 4.69 -5.71 -9.82
CA ASN A 475 5.21 -6.83 -10.61
C ASN A 475 6.47 -7.44 -9.98
N SER A 476 7.33 -6.62 -9.36
CA SER A 476 8.45 -7.11 -8.54
C SER A 476 7.97 -8.05 -7.45
N ILE A 477 6.97 -7.62 -6.68
CA ILE A 477 6.42 -8.39 -5.55
C ILE A 477 5.66 -9.64 -6.05
N LEU A 478 4.81 -9.48 -7.07
CA LEU A 478 3.91 -10.54 -7.52
C LEU A 478 4.62 -11.65 -8.28
N TYR A 479 5.47 -11.28 -9.23
CA TYR A 479 6.04 -12.22 -10.20
C TYR A 479 7.47 -12.61 -9.87
N ARG A 480 8.29 -11.63 -9.45
CA ARG A 480 9.68 -11.88 -9.09
C ARG A 480 9.86 -12.26 -7.63
N LYS A 481 8.85 -12.04 -6.78
CA LYS A 481 8.94 -12.26 -5.32
C LYS A 481 10.05 -11.44 -4.66
N THR A 482 10.38 -10.29 -5.24
CA THR A 482 11.39 -9.34 -4.76
C THR A 482 10.68 -8.08 -4.26
N PRO A 483 11.05 -7.51 -3.10
CA PRO A 483 10.55 -6.21 -2.68
C PRO A 483 10.91 -5.11 -3.67
N ALA A 484 10.29 -3.94 -3.55
CA ALA A 484 10.60 -2.77 -4.36
C ALA A 484 10.68 -1.53 -3.49
N VAL A 485 11.66 -0.67 -3.76
CA VAL A 485 11.69 0.67 -3.17
C VAL A 485 10.60 1.49 -3.85
N ILE A 486 9.76 2.17 -3.09
CA ILE A 486 8.72 3.05 -3.63
C ILE A 486 8.87 4.46 -3.07
N GLY A 487 8.19 5.45 -3.65
CA GLY A 487 8.14 6.81 -3.14
C GLY A 487 6.77 7.14 -2.53
N THR A 488 6.76 7.79 -1.36
CA THR A 488 5.55 8.27 -0.65
C THR A 488 5.77 9.71 -0.20
N GLY A 489 4.90 10.63 -0.63
CA GLY A 489 5.13 12.08 -0.55
C GLY A 489 6.35 12.49 -1.39
N TRP A 490 6.25 13.53 -2.23
CA TRP A 490 7.37 13.88 -3.10
C TRP A 490 8.61 14.32 -2.30
N LEU A 491 9.73 13.61 -2.49
CA LEU A 491 10.99 13.77 -1.73
C LEU A 491 10.88 13.65 -0.20
N LYS A 492 9.73 13.18 0.31
CA LYS A 492 9.53 13.00 1.76
C LYS A 492 10.08 11.66 2.21
N HIS A 493 9.63 10.57 1.60
CA HIS A 493 9.95 9.24 2.10
C HIS A 493 10.08 8.17 0.99
N TYR A 494 11.05 7.27 1.18
CA TYR A 494 11.24 6.05 0.40
C TYR A 494 11.13 4.84 1.32
N PRO A 495 10.00 4.13 1.34
CA PRO A 495 9.91 2.87 2.04
C PRO A 495 10.18 1.67 1.10
N LEU A 496 10.36 0.49 1.69
CA LEU A 496 10.46 -0.78 0.96
C LEU A 496 9.10 -1.48 0.93
N ALA A 497 8.45 -1.52 -0.22
CA ALA A 497 7.22 -2.29 -0.44
C ALA A 497 7.52 -3.77 -0.60
N TYR A 498 6.90 -4.61 0.23
CA TYR A 498 7.09 -6.06 0.18
C TYR A 498 5.79 -6.86 0.27
N GLY A 499 4.66 -6.20 0.50
CA GLY A 499 3.33 -6.78 0.27
C GLY A 499 2.54 -5.95 -0.73
N TYR A 500 1.67 -6.60 -1.48
CA TYR A 500 0.70 -5.93 -2.33
C TYR A 500 -0.65 -6.60 -2.18
N GLN A 501 -1.69 -5.81 -1.99
CA GLN A 501 -3.06 -6.29 -2.00
C GLN A 501 -3.93 -5.47 -2.95
N TRP A 502 -4.97 -6.12 -3.44
CA TRP A 502 -6.09 -5.43 -4.02
C TRP A 502 -7.36 -6.21 -3.73
N TRP A 503 -8.46 -5.48 -3.66
CA TRP A 503 -9.80 -6.05 -3.62
C TRP A 503 -10.67 -5.29 -4.61
N SER A 504 -11.77 -5.91 -5.00
CA SER A 504 -12.69 -5.30 -5.94
C SER A 504 -14.14 -5.41 -5.48
N ARG A 505 -14.90 -4.37 -5.79
CA ARG A 505 -16.35 -4.31 -5.57
C ARG A 505 -17.05 -4.18 -6.91
N ARG A 506 -18.17 -4.90 -7.08
CA ARG A 506 -19.02 -4.81 -8.28
C ARG A 506 -20.26 -4.00 -7.93
N VAL A 507 -20.42 -2.87 -8.59
CA VAL A 507 -21.52 -1.93 -8.36
C VAL A 507 -22.30 -1.70 -9.65
N LYS A 508 -23.59 -1.47 -9.51
CA LYS A 508 -24.44 -1.04 -10.62
C LYS A 508 -24.25 0.45 -10.83
N LYS A 509 -24.21 0.87 -12.10
CA LYS A 509 -24.16 2.29 -12.49
C LYS A 509 -25.27 2.54 -13.49
N CYS A 510 -26.04 3.62 -13.28
CA CYS A 510 -27.13 4.00 -14.15
C CYS A 510 -27.01 5.47 -14.54
N PHE A 511 -27.26 5.78 -15.82
CA PHE A 511 -27.44 7.16 -16.29
C PHE A 511 -28.69 7.25 -17.18
N ILE A 512 -28.60 6.65 -18.37
CA ILE A 512 -29.75 6.43 -19.28
C ILE A 512 -30.08 4.92 -19.36
N PHE A 513 -29.05 4.11 -19.31
CA PHE A 513 -29.08 2.65 -19.19
C PHE A 513 -28.23 2.26 -17.98
N CYS A 514 -28.44 1.06 -17.45
CA CYS A 514 -27.64 0.54 -16.34
C CYS A 514 -26.61 -0.46 -16.85
N TRP A 515 -25.43 -0.45 -16.25
CA TRP A 515 -24.37 -1.44 -16.49
C TRP A 515 -23.64 -1.73 -15.18
N HIS A 516 -22.79 -2.76 -15.20
CA HIS A 516 -21.97 -3.16 -14.05
C HIS A 516 -20.55 -2.67 -14.24
N THR A 517 -19.97 -2.10 -13.19
CA THR A 517 -18.53 -1.77 -13.14
C THR A 517 -17.86 -2.54 -12.00
N THR A 518 -16.57 -2.82 -12.16
CA THR A 518 -15.74 -3.45 -11.12
C THR A 518 -14.64 -2.48 -10.78
N GLU A 519 -14.66 -2.01 -9.54
CA GLU A 519 -13.70 -1.04 -9.04
C GLU A 519 -12.73 -1.70 -8.08
N TYR A 520 -11.52 -1.14 -7.97
CA TYR A 520 -10.39 -1.80 -7.35
C TYR A 520 -9.67 -0.87 -6.38
N ASN A 521 -9.63 -1.22 -5.10
CA ASN A 521 -8.68 -0.61 -4.16
C ASN A 521 -7.37 -1.42 -4.19
N ARG A 522 -6.24 -0.72 -4.05
CA ARG A 522 -4.89 -1.30 -4.16
C ARG A 522 -4.00 -0.70 -3.08
N GLN A 523 -3.29 -1.55 -2.34
CA GLN A 523 -2.38 -1.12 -1.28
C GLN A 523 -1.04 -1.84 -1.33
N PHE A 524 0.01 -1.16 -0.88
CA PHE A 524 1.30 -1.75 -0.56
C PHE A 524 1.44 -1.92 0.95
N TRP A 525 2.03 -3.03 1.38
CA TRP A 525 2.55 -3.18 2.73
C TRP A 525 4.03 -2.85 2.72
N VAL A 526 4.43 -1.92 3.57
CA VAL A 526 5.74 -1.28 3.50
C VAL A 526 6.56 -1.44 4.77
N ASN A 527 7.88 -1.53 4.60
CA ASN A 527 8.86 -1.34 5.66
C ASN A 527 9.40 0.08 5.58
N GLN A 528 9.23 0.87 6.65
CA GLN A 528 9.59 2.29 6.66
C GLN A 528 11.10 2.55 6.82
N GLY A 529 11.88 1.52 7.14
CA GLY A 529 13.28 1.71 7.53
C GLY A 529 13.41 2.34 8.92
N TRP A 530 12.48 2.01 9.82
CA TRP A 530 12.47 2.40 11.24
C TRP A 530 12.48 1.15 12.14
N GLY A 531 13.27 0.14 11.78
CA GLY A 531 13.49 -1.02 12.65
C GLY A 531 12.26 -1.91 12.79
N GLY A 532 11.32 -1.81 11.85
CA GLY A 532 10.03 -2.50 11.87
C GLY A 532 8.90 -1.69 12.53
N SER A 533 9.19 -0.54 13.13
CA SER A 533 8.16 0.39 13.61
C SER A 533 7.48 1.11 12.44
N GLY A 534 6.16 1.31 12.54
CA GLY A 534 5.37 2.05 11.55
C GLY A 534 5.16 1.34 10.20
N ASN A 535 5.52 0.05 10.10
CA ASN A 535 5.23 -0.74 8.90
C ASN A 535 3.73 -0.94 8.75
N GLY A 536 3.15 -0.54 7.63
CA GLY A 536 1.69 -0.53 7.48
C GLY A 536 1.22 -0.71 6.06
N TRP A 537 -0.10 -0.79 5.88
CA TRP A 537 -0.73 -0.72 4.57
C TRP A 537 -0.92 0.75 4.17
N ILE A 538 -0.44 1.09 2.98
CA ILE A 538 -0.61 2.41 2.38
C ILE A 538 -1.26 2.26 0.99
N SER A 539 -1.89 3.33 0.50
CA SER A 539 -2.38 3.38 -0.89
C SER A 539 -1.25 3.03 -1.87
N ALA A 540 -1.57 2.30 -2.93
CA ALA A 540 -0.57 1.84 -3.90
C ALA A 540 -0.15 2.90 -4.92
N GLY A 541 -0.62 4.15 -4.81
CA GLY A 541 -0.12 5.27 -5.60
C GLY A 541 1.36 5.55 -5.27
N THR A 542 2.21 5.69 -6.28
CA THR A 542 3.63 6.00 -6.08
C THR A 542 4.24 6.73 -7.26
N TRP A 543 5.20 7.60 -6.97
CA TRP A 543 5.98 8.40 -7.92
C TRP A 543 7.39 7.85 -8.17
N PHE A 544 7.77 6.76 -7.50
CA PHE A 544 9.06 6.09 -7.66
C PHE A 544 8.91 4.56 -7.56
N ALA A 545 9.68 3.83 -8.35
CA ALA A 545 9.84 2.38 -8.25
C ALA A 545 11.31 2.01 -8.50
N GLY A 546 11.99 1.51 -7.46
CA GLY A 546 13.35 0.98 -7.50
C GLY A 546 13.35 -0.54 -7.33
N GLU A 547 14.05 -1.24 -8.21
CA GLU A 547 14.00 -2.70 -8.31
C GLU A 547 15.40 -3.25 -8.57
N ILE A 548 15.64 -4.49 -8.09
CA ILE A 548 16.86 -5.25 -8.41
C ILE A 548 16.52 -6.61 -9.02
N TYR A 549 17.48 -7.15 -9.77
CA TYR A 549 17.38 -8.43 -10.48
C TYR A 549 18.70 -9.19 -10.38
N PRO A 550 18.68 -10.50 -10.09
CA PRO A 550 19.88 -11.33 -10.18
C PRO A 550 20.35 -11.51 -11.63
#